data_AF-A0A1S8CCU8-F1
#
_entry.id   AF-A0A1S8CCU8-F1
#
_cell.length_a   1.000
_cell.length_b   1.000
_cell.length_c   1.000
_cell.angle_alpha   90.00
_cell.angle_beta   90.00
_cell.angle_gamma   90.00
#
_symmetry.space_group_name_H-M   'P 1'
#
loop_
_entity.id
_entity.type
_entity.pdbx_description
1 polymer ?
#
loop_
_entity_poly.entity_id
_entity_poly.type
_entity_poly.pdbx_seq_one_letter_code
_entity_poly.pdbx_strand_id
1 'polypeptide(L)'
;MPTERDPESASSTIVRGMRSTVGRESTTFGFSILATAAFGVLQVTQGSPDLPRVFLYAAGAVMSFTMLEGILSHGFRRPMPQHPTQTLALGTSLNILSVLVAMGAAWLVSASSTHLTVWAVAPFVAGTVYLVIESLESALAERILLRSGDTKAQDVSG
;
A
#
# COMPACT_ATOMS: atom_id res chain seq x y z
N MET A 1 -39.52 29.02 4.36
CA MET A 1 -39.54 28.22 3.12
C MET A 1 -38.42 27.19 3.26
N PRO A 2 -38.73 25.88 3.41
CA PRO A 2 -37.70 24.86 3.59
C PRO A 2 -36.98 24.63 2.27
N THR A 3 -35.66 24.70 2.28
CA THR A 3 -34.81 24.41 1.12
C THR A 3 -34.89 22.92 0.82
N GLU A 4 -35.54 22.58 -0.29
CA GLU A 4 -35.47 21.28 -0.95
C GLU A 4 -33.98 20.98 -1.21
N ARG A 5 -33.40 20.05 -0.45
CA ARG A 5 -32.02 19.60 -0.69
C ARG A 5 -32.07 18.66 -1.88
N ASP A 6 -31.55 19.10 -3.02
CA ASP A 6 -31.41 18.27 -4.20
C ASP A 6 -30.66 16.96 -3.86
N PRO A 7 -31.26 15.78 -4.11
CA PRO A 7 -30.62 14.50 -3.85
C PRO A 7 -29.34 14.28 -4.69
N GLU A 8 -29.21 14.96 -5.84
CA GLU A 8 -27.97 14.99 -6.65
C GLU A 8 -26.80 15.70 -5.94
N SER A 9 -27.07 16.72 -5.12
CA SER A 9 -26.06 17.45 -4.35
C SER A 9 -25.50 16.62 -3.20
N ALA A 10 -26.36 15.85 -2.54
CA ALA A 10 -25.95 14.92 -1.49
C ALA A 10 -25.14 13.75 -2.07
N SER A 11 -25.59 13.18 -3.19
CA SER A 11 -24.89 12.09 -3.89
C SER A 11 -23.51 12.53 -4.38
N SER A 12 -23.40 13.69 -5.04
CA SER A 12 -22.12 14.23 -5.50
C SER A 12 -21.17 14.58 -4.35
N THR A 13 -21.69 15.03 -3.21
CA THR A 13 -20.89 15.29 -2.00
C THR A 13 -20.38 14.00 -1.37
N ILE A 14 -21.21 12.96 -1.27
CA ILE A 14 -20.80 11.64 -0.75
C ILE A 14 -19.76 11.01 -1.69
N VAL A 15 -19.98 11.04 -3.00
CA VAL A 15 -19.02 10.51 -3.99
C VAL A 15 -17.68 11.26 -3.93
N ARG A 16 -17.71 12.59 -3.80
CA ARG A 16 -16.50 13.41 -3.61
C ARG A 16 -15.77 13.06 -2.31
N GLY A 17 -16.51 12.91 -1.21
CA GLY A 17 -15.95 12.49 0.08
C GLY A 17 -15.34 11.09 0.02
N MET A 18 -16.00 10.13 -0.62
CA MET A 18 -15.45 8.78 -0.83
C MET A 18 -14.16 8.81 -1.65
N ARG A 19 -14.09 9.61 -2.73
CA ARG A 19 -12.85 9.78 -3.50
C ARG A 19 -11.72 10.38 -2.66
N SER A 20 -12.01 11.33 -1.78
CA SER A 20 -10.97 11.92 -0.92
C SER A 20 -10.43 10.92 0.10
N THR A 21 -11.31 10.12 0.70
CA THR A 21 -10.95 9.13 1.72
C THR A 21 -10.10 8.00 1.14
N VAL A 22 -10.43 7.56 -0.07
CA VAL A 22 -9.77 6.43 -0.74
C VAL A 22 -8.45 6.84 -1.38
N GLY A 23 -8.33 8.10 -1.82
CA GLY A 23 -7.17 8.57 -2.56
C GLY A 23 -5.91 8.77 -1.70
N ARG A 24 -5.87 9.77 -0.82
CA ARG A 24 -4.60 10.35 -0.32
C ARG A 24 -3.66 9.40 0.43
N GLU A 25 -4.12 8.23 0.89
CA GLU A 25 -3.34 7.33 1.75
C GLU A 25 -3.45 5.85 1.34
N SER A 26 -3.82 5.57 0.09
CA SER A 26 -4.12 4.19 -0.35
C SER A 26 -2.98 3.21 -0.09
N THR A 27 -1.73 3.58 -0.35
CA THR A 27 -0.57 2.71 -0.14
C THR A 27 -0.34 2.40 1.36
N THR A 28 -0.44 3.40 2.24
CA THR A 28 -0.30 3.19 3.69
C THR A 28 -1.43 2.32 4.23
N PHE A 29 -2.65 2.53 3.72
CA PHE A 29 -3.80 1.72 4.06
C PHE A 29 -3.66 0.26 3.60
N GLY A 30 -3.24 0.06 2.34
CA GLY A 30 -2.99 -1.27 1.77
C GLY A 30 -1.90 -2.02 2.51
N PHE A 31 -0.79 -1.34 2.86
CA PHE A 31 0.26 -1.93 3.69
C PHE A 31 -0.26 -2.35 5.08
N SER A 32 -1.15 -1.56 5.70
CA SER A 32 -1.72 -1.89 7.01
C SER A 32 -2.58 -3.16 6.95
N ILE A 33 -3.38 -3.29 5.89
CA ILE A 33 -4.15 -4.52 5.61
C ILE A 33 -3.20 -5.70 5.42
N LEU A 34 -2.16 -5.54 4.59
CA LEU A 34 -1.15 -6.56 4.36
C LEU A 34 -0.45 -6.98 5.65
N ALA A 35 0.01 -6.03 6.46
CA ALA A 35 0.69 -6.30 7.72
C ALA A 35 -0.21 -7.07 8.69
N THR A 36 -1.51 -6.82 8.67
CA THR A 36 -2.48 -7.57 9.49
C THR A 36 -2.70 -8.98 8.93
N ALA A 37 -2.92 -9.07 7.62
CA ALA A 37 -3.18 -10.33 6.93
C ALA A 37 -1.98 -11.29 6.99
N ALA A 38 -0.76 -10.79 6.74
CA ALA A 38 0.47 -11.56 6.83
C ALA A 38 0.73 -12.07 8.26
N PHE A 39 0.39 -11.30 9.30
CA PHE A 39 0.46 -11.78 10.68
C PHE A 39 -0.53 -12.94 10.91
N GLY A 40 -1.74 -12.83 10.36
CA GLY A 40 -2.72 -13.93 10.35
C GLY A 40 -2.21 -15.17 9.62
N VAL A 41 -1.58 -15.01 8.46
CA VAL A 41 -0.96 -16.12 7.70
C VAL A 41 0.11 -16.82 8.53
N LEU A 42 0.97 -16.07 9.23
CA LEU A 42 1.98 -16.65 10.11
C LEU A 42 1.34 -17.38 11.29
N GLN A 43 0.26 -16.86 11.87
CA GLN A 43 -0.46 -17.56 12.93
C GLN A 43 -1.08 -18.88 12.45
N VAL A 44 -1.63 -18.90 11.24
CA VAL A 44 -2.20 -20.12 10.65
C VAL A 44 -1.12 -21.17 10.36
N THR A 45 0.05 -20.74 9.91
CA THR A 45 1.13 -21.65 9.46
C THR A 45 2.13 -22.03 10.54
N GLN A 46 2.35 -21.16 11.53
CA GLN A 46 3.38 -21.31 12.58
C GLN A 46 2.77 -21.41 14.00
N GLY A 47 1.47 -21.20 14.14
CA GLY A 47 0.78 -21.14 15.44
C GLY A 47 0.87 -19.78 16.13
N SER A 48 0.35 -19.72 17.36
CA SER A 48 0.29 -18.48 18.14
C SER A 48 1.70 -18.00 18.54
N PRO A 49 2.05 -16.72 18.29
CA PRO A 49 3.34 -16.18 18.67
C PRO A 49 3.43 -15.89 20.16
N ASP A 50 4.63 -16.05 20.69
CA ASP A 50 5.06 -15.40 21.91
C ASP A 50 5.59 -13.99 21.63
N LEU A 51 5.85 -13.22 22.68
CA LEU A 51 6.20 -11.80 22.57
C LEU A 51 7.44 -11.52 21.70
N PRO A 52 8.55 -12.31 21.76
CA PRO A 52 9.71 -12.10 20.89
C PRO A 52 9.37 -12.22 19.39
N ARG A 53 8.49 -13.15 19.01
CA ARG A 53 8.03 -13.31 17.62
C ARG A 53 7.24 -12.09 17.14
N VAL A 54 6.43 -11.49 18.00
CA VAL A 54 5.70 -10.24 17.69
C VAL A 54 6.68 -9.09 17.45
N PHE A 55 7.72 -8.95 18.28
CA PHE A 55 8.75 -7.94 18.07
C PHE A 55 9.54 -8.16 16.77
N LEU A 56 9.92 -9.40 16.47
CA LEU A 56 10.58 -9.75 15.21
C LEU A 56 9.69 -9.46 14.00
N TYR A 57 8.39 -9.72 14.11
CA TYR A 57 7.42 -9.39 13.09
C TYR A 57 7.35 -7.89 12.80
N ALA A 58 7.19 -7.09 13.86
CA ALA A 58 7.18 -5.64 13.73
C ALA A 58 8.50 -5.11 13.13
N ALA A 59 9.64 -5.62 13.60
CA ALA A 59 10.95 -5.24 13.08
C ALA A 59 11.10 -5.57 11.59
N GLY A 60 10.70 -6.78 11.18
CA GLY A 60 10.72 -7.21 9.78
C GLY A 60 9.86 -6.32 8.88
N ALA A 61 8.63 -6.03 9.32
CA ALA A 61 7.72 -5.15 8.59
C ALA A 61 8.31 -3.73 8.40
N VAL A 62 8.82 -3.11 9.47
CA VAL A 62 9.40 -1.75 9.44
C VAL A 62 10.69 -1.70 8.60
N MET A 63 11.49 -2.77 8.62
CA MET A 63 12.71 -2.84 7.82
C MET A 63 12.45 -2.79 6.31
N SER A 64 11.27 -3.19 5.83
CA SER A 64 10.94 -3.11 4.39
C SER A 64 10.94 -1.66 3.89
N PHE A 65 10.25 -0.76 4.60
CA PHE A 65 10.26 0.68 4.31
C PHE A 65 11.62 1.30 4.54
N THR A 66 12.28 0.97 5.65
CA THR A 66 13.62 1.50 5.98
C THR A 66 14.63 1.16 4.90
N MET A 67 14.58 -0.07 4.37
CA MET A 67 15.44 -0.51 3.28
C MET A 67 15.13 0.27 2.00
N LEU A 68 13.86 0.38 1.61
CA LEU A 68 13.49 1.08 0.38
C LEU A 68 13.85 2.56 0.46
N GLU A 69 13.58 3.21 1.59
CA GLU A 69 13.95 4.59 1.85
C GLU A 69 15.46 4.77 1.77
N GLY A 70 16.23 3.90 2.44
CA GLY A 70 17.69 3.91 2.40
C GLY A 70 18.24 3.74 0.98
N ILE A 71 17.66 2.86 0.17
CA ILE A 71 18.09 2.65 -1.23
C ILE A 71 17.80 3.91 -2.07
N LEU A 72 16.56 4.38 -2.04
CA LEU A 72 16.09 5.47 -2.91
C LEU A 72 16.68 6.83 -2.52
N SER A 73 16.98 7.04 -1.24
CA SER A 73 17.65 8.26 -0.74
C SER A 73 19.18 8.22 -0.85
N HIS A 74 19.76 7.16 -1.47
CA HIS A 74 21.20 6.91 -1.52
C HIS A 74 21.87 6.91 -0.12
N GLY A 75 21.27 6.19 0.82
CA GLY A 75 21.70 6.09 2.21
C GLY A 75 21.33 7.31 3.04
N PHE A 76 20.10 7.80 2.89
CA PHE A 76 19.55 8.97 3.59
C PHE A 76 20.30 10.28 3.28
N ARG A 77 21.00 10.33 2.13
CA ARG A 77 21.81 11.47 1.71
C ARG A 77 21.03 12.47 0.87
N ARG A 78 19.88 12.08 0.31
CA ARG A 78 19.04 12.92 -0.54
C ARG A 78 17.60 12.93 -0.04
N PRO A 79 16.95 14.11 0.02
CA PRO A 79 15.53 14.20 0.33
C PRO A 79 14.72 13.55 -0.79
N MET A 80 13.69 12.80 -0.42
CA MET A 80 12.75 12.21 -1.38
C MET A 80 11.72 13.27 -1.83
N PRO A 81 11.59 13.54 -3.14
CA PRO A 81 10.53 14.39 -3.66
C PRO A 81 9.17 13.74 -3.39
N GLN A 82 8.20 14.49 -2.86
CA GLN A 82 6.81 14.03 -2.78
C GLN A 82 6.11 14.38 -4.09
N HIS A 83 5.72 13.36 -4.86
CA HIS A 83 5.00 13.56 -6.13
C HIS A 83 3.49 13.74 -5.90
N PRO A 84 2.83 14.69 -6.59
CA PRO A 84 1.38 14.89 -6.50
C PRO A 84 0.61 13.64 -6.93
N THR A 85 -0.22 13.14 -6.01
CA THR A 85 -1.05 11.95 -6.15
C THR A 85 -2.28 12.24 -7.03
N GLN A 86 -2.12 12.29 -8.35
CA GLN A 86 -3.24 12.41 -9.30
C GLN A 86 -3.73 11.05 -9.83
N THR A 87 -2.95 9.98 -9.62
CA THR A 87 -3.20 8.59 -10.06
C THR A 87 -4.08 7.77 -9.10
N LEU A 88 -4.82 8.43 -8.21
CA LEU A 88 -5.42 7.82 -7.02
C LEU A 88 -6.61 6.89 -7.26
N ALA A 89 -7.43 7.12 -8.29
CA ALA A 89 -8.62 6.29 -8.50
C ALA A 89 -8.32 4.94 -9.16
N LEU A 90 -7.31 4.88 -10.04
CA LEU A 90 -6.89 3.63 -10.68
C LEU A 90 -5.97 2.81 -9.74
N GLY A 91 -5.09 3.49 -8.98
CA GLY A 91 -4.19 2.86 -8.02
C GLY A 91 -4.92 2.12 -6.89
N THR A 92 -6.08 2.62 -6.45
CA THR A 92 -6.84 1.97 -5.37
C THR A 92 -7.44 0.62 -5.73
N SER A 93 -7.75 0.39 -7.01
CA SER A 93 -8.18 -0.92 -7.50
C SER A 93 -7.01 -1.88 -7.67
N LEU A 94 -5.82 -1.35 -7.98
CA LEU A 94 -4.58 -2.10 -8.19
C LEU A 94 -3.96 -2.56 -6.86
N ASN A 95 -4.16 -1.80 -5.77
CA ASN A 95 -3.71 -2.15 -4.43
C ASN A 95 -4.15 -3.57 -3.98
N ILE A 96 -5.29 -4.09 -4.47
CA ILE A 96 -5.71 -5.48 -4.21
C ILE A 96 -4.67 -6.48 -4.71
N LEU A 97 -4.16 -6.29 -5.92
CA LEU A 97 -3.16 -7.18 -6.52
C LEU A 97 -1.84 -7.09 -5.75
N SER A 98 -1.38 -5.88 -5.44
CA SER A 98 -0.22 -5.64 -4.59
C SER A 98 -0.32 -6.36 -3.24
N VAL A 99 -1.45 -6.24 -2.54
CA VAL A 99 -1.70 -6.93 -1.26
C VAL A 99 -1.70 -8.45 -1.41
N LEU A 100 -2.41 -9.00 -2.40
CA LEU A 100 -2.52 -10.44 -2.59
C LEU A 100 -1.18 -11.08 -2.98
N VAL A 101 -0.41 -10.45 -3.87
CA VAL A 101 0.92 -10.93 -4.29
C VAL A 101 1.89 -10.90 -3.11
N ALA A 102 1.91 -9.80 -2.36
CA ALA A 102 2.74 -9.67 -1.16
C ALA A 102 2.36 -10.68 -0.06
N MET A 103 1.06 -10.91 0.15
CA MET A 103 0.57 -11.91 1.09
C MET A 103 0.97 -13.33 0.65
N GLY A 104 0.91 -13.62 -0.65
CA GLY A 104 1.42 -14.88 -1.22
C GLY A 104 2.92 -15.07 -0.97
N ALA A 105 3.70 -14.00 -1.04
CA ALA A 105 5.13 -14.05 -0.70
C ALA A 105 5.35 -14.35 0.79
N ALA A 106 4.57 -13.75 1.70
CA ALA A 106 4.62 -14.08 3.13
C ALA A 106 4.31 -15.57 3.37
N TRP A 107 3.26 -16.07 2.71
CA TRP A 107 2.87 -17.48 2.79
C TRP A 107 3.98 -18.40 2.28
N LEU A 108 4.61 -18.09 1.13
CA LEU A 108 5.70 -18.89 0.57
C LEU A 108 6.92 -18.94 1.50
N VAL A 109 7.27 -17.82 2.13
CA VAL A 109 8.34 -17.77 3.15
C VAL A 109 7.98 -18.63 4.36
N SER A 110 6.74 -18.55 4.83
CA SER A 110 6.27 -19.36 5.97
C SER A 110 6.20 -20.85 5.66
N ALA A 111 5.91 -21.23 4.41
CA ALA A 111 5.84 -22.62 3.97
C ALA A 111 7.24 -23.25 3.82
N SER A 112 8.27 -22.45 3.58
CA SER A 112 9.64 -22.91 3.36
C SER A 112 10.51 -22.90 4.62
N SER A 113 10.03 -22.37 5.75
CA SER A 113 10.80 -22.28 6.99
C SER A 113 9.89 -22.20 8.23
N THR A 114 10.27 -22.87 9.31
CA THR A 114 9.50 -22.93 10.57
C THR A 114 10.28 -22.40 11.79
N HIS A 115 11.30 -21.57 11.56
CA HIS A 115 12.17 -21.05 12.60
C HIS A 115 11.71 -19.69 13.14
N LEU A 116 12.28 -19.27 14.27
CA LEU A 116 12.06 -17.95 14.87
C LEU A 116 12.29 -16.81 13.87
N THR A 117 13.25 -16.97 12.96
CA THR A 117 13.59 -15.99 11.92
C THR A 117 12.46 -15.76 10.91
N VAL A 118 11.56 -16.73 10.71
CA VAL A 118 10.44 -16.59 9.76
C VAL A 118 9.54 -15.42 10.14
N TRP A 119 9.43 -15.14 11.44
CA TRP A 119 8.64 -14.04 11.97
C TRP A 119 9.20 -12.68 11.56
N ALA A 120 10.51 -12.53 11.34
CA ALA A 120 11.09 -11.31 10.79
C ALA A 120 11.13 -11.32 9.26
N VAL A 121 11.51 -12.46 8.65
CA VAL A 121 11.76 -12.54 7.20
C VAL A 121 10.46 -12.45 6.40
N ALA A 122 9.39 -13.10 6.84
CA ALA A 122 8.13 -13.10 6.10
C ALA A 122 7.50 -11.70 5.94
N PRO A 123 7.29 -10.88 7.00
CA PRO A 123 6.77 -9.54 6.84
C PRO A 123 7.74 -8.60 6.10
N PHE A 124 9.05 -8.81 6.24
CA PHE A 124 10.05 -8.05 5.49
C PHE A 124 9.93 -8.29 3.98
N VAL A 125 9.86 -9.57 3.57
CA VAL A 125 9.70 -9.97 2.17
C VAL A 125 8.34 -9.48 1.64
N ALA A 126 7.26 -9.69 2.40
CA ALA A 126 5.93 -9.24 2.03
C ALA A 126 5.87 -7.72 1.81
N GLY A 127 6.39 -6.94 2.76
CA GLY A 127 6.43 -5.48 2.64
C GLY A 127 7.28 -5.01 1.45
N THR A 128 8.42 -5.66 1.20
CA THR A 128 9.26 -5.34 0.04
C THR A 128 8.54 -5.63 -1.27
N VAL A 129 7.90 -6.80 -1.39
CA VAL A 129 7.12 -7.18 -2.57
C VAL A 129 5.96 -6.21 -2.78
N TYR A 130 5.23 -5.87 -1.71
CA TYR A 130 4.15 -4.89 -1.77
C TYR A 130 4.60 -3.56 -2.36
N LEU A 131 5.66 -2.98 -1.80
CA LEU A 131 6.17 -1.69 -2.26
C LEU A 131 6.64 -1.72 -3.72
N VAL A 132 7.25 -2.83 -4.15
CA VAL A 132 7.68 -3.00 -5.54
C VAL A 132 6.49 -3.11 -6.48
N ILE A 133 5.51 -3.97 -6.17
CA ILE A 133 4.34 -4.16 -7.04
C ILE A 133 3.50 -2.89 -7.09
N GLU A 134 3.26 -2.23 -5.96
CA GLU A 134 2.52 -0.96 -5.89
C GLU A 134 3.23 0.14 -6.71
N SER A 135 4.57 0.20 -6.65
CA SER A 135 5.36 1.15 -7.44
C SER A 135 5.25 0.85 -8.94
N LEU A 136 5.24 -0.43 -9.33
CA LEU A 136 5.06 -0.84 -10.73
C LEU A 136 3.64 -0.52 -11.23
N GLU A 137 2.62 -0.79 -10.43
CA GLU A 137 1.23 -0.47 -10.71
C GLU A 137 1.02 1.03 -10.90
N SER A 138 1.61 1.84 -10.00
CA SER A 138 1.60 3.30 -10.09
C SER A 138 2.28 3.80 -11.37
N ALA A 139 3.46 3.27 -11.70
CA ALA A 139 4.17 3.62 -12.92
C ALA A 139 3.43 3.19 -14.20
N LEU A 140 2.74 2.05 -14.18
CA LEU A 140 1.91 1.59 -15.30
C LEU A 140 0.67 2.47 -15.46
N ALA A 141 0.00 2.82 -14.36
CA ALA A 141 -1.15 3.72 -14.37
C ALA A 141 -0.79 5.08 -14.95
N GLU A 142 0.33 5.67 -14.52
CA GLU A 142 0.84 6.93 -15.06
C GLU A 142 1.11 6.83 -16.57
N ARG A 143 1.78 5.76 -17.01
CA ARG A 143 2.06 5.54 -18.45
C ARG A 143 0.79 5.37 -19.28
N ILE A 144 -0.24 4.71 -18.75
CA ILE A 144 -1.52 4.55 -19.44
C ILE A 144 -2.21 5.91 -19.57
N LEU A 145 -2.28 6.69 -18.49
CA LEU A 145 -2.88 8.04 -18.51
C LEU A 145 -2.18 8.97 -19.50
N LEU A 146 -0.84 8.97 -19.53
CA LEU A 146 -0.06 9.75 -20.50
C LEU A 146 -0.35 9.33 -21.95
N ARG A 147 -0.54 8.02 -22.21
CA ARG A 147 -0.89 7.50 -23.55
C ARG A 147 -2.32 7.79 -23.96
N SER A 148 -3.24 7.92 -23.01
CA SER A 148 -4.65 8.22 -23.27
C SER A 148 -4.90 9.69 -23.63
N GLY A 149 -3.87 10.55 -23.59
CA GLY A 149 -3.97 11.95 -24.04
C GLY A 149 -4.90 12.81 -23.17
N ASP A 150 -5.12 12.42 -21.92
CA ASP A 150 -6.04 13.13 -21.03
C ASP A 150 -5.37 14.39 -20.45
N THR A 151 -5.44 15.48 -21.22
CA THR A 151 -4.95 16.83 -20.85
C THR A 151 -5.74 17.46 -19.68
N LYS A 152 -6.71 16.76 -19.08
CA LYS A 152 -7.45 17.23 -17.88
C LYS A 152 -6.66 17.14 -16.58
N ALA A 153 -5.39 16.70 -16.63
CA ALA A 153 -4.51 16.72 -15.48
C ALA A 153 -3.94 18.12 -15.12
N GLN A 154 -4.10 19.14 -15.99
CA GLN A 154 -3.58 20.50 -15.75
C GLN A 154 -4.54 21.44 -14.97
N ASP A 155 -5.82 21.10 -14.83
CA ASP A 155 -6.84 21.97 -14.23
C ASP A 155 -7.07 21.71 -12.73
N VAL A 156 -6.04 21.81 -11.88
CA VAL A 156 -6.18 22.38 -10.51
C VAL A 156 -4.81 22.91 -10.03
N SER A 157 -4.20 23.79 -10.82
CA SER A 157 -3.07 24.63 -10.37
C SER A 157 -3.54 26.05 -9.97
N GLY A 158 -4.84 26.21 -9.68
CA GLY A 158 -5.43 27.45 -9.20
C GLY A 158 -5.46 27.49 -7.68
#